data_AF-A0A1V6AMF7-F1
#
_entry.id   AF-A0A1V6AMF7-F1
#
_cell.length_a   1.000
_cell.length_b   1.000
_cell.length_c   1.000
_cell.angle_alpha   90.00
_cell.angle_beta   90.00
_cell.angle_gamma   90.00
#
_symmetry.space_group_name_H-M   'P 1'
#
loop_
_entity.id
_entity.type
_entity.pdbx_description
1 polymer ?
#
loop_
_entity_poly.entity_id
_entity_poly.type
_entity_poly.pdbx_seq_one_letter_code
_entity_poly.pdbx_strand_id
1 'polypeptide(L)'
;MGDNTYLHKDFHVSMDIALAYIDRRYKKEGVTEYLNRFADSYHKDLINKISQEGLSPFKAYLENIFKAEECSDALSIIESKDTLHVKISKGFYVYTIIGYSQLVLEKVYGTIIQKAGYRFELLNFDNQTGAAEFKVYR
;
A
#
# COMPACT_ATOMS: atom_id res chain seq x y z
N MET A 1 -18.47 3.67 -4.93
CA MET A 1 -18.51 3.88 -3.47
C MET A 1 -17.16 4.43 -3.06
N GLY A 2 -16.96 5.62 -2.51
CA GLY A 2 -17.74 6.84 -2.42
C GLY A 2 -16.72 7.96 -2.21
N ASP A 3 -16.71 8.98 -3.07
CA ASP A 3 -15.79 10.12 -3.02
C ASP A 3 -16.14 11.05 -1.84
N ASN A 4 -15.89 10.59 -0.62
CA ASN A 4 -15.92 11.43 0.56
C ASN A 4 -14.55 11.41 1.21
N THR A 5 -13.82 12.52 1.12
CA THR A 5 -12.49 12.74 1.70
C THR A 5 -12.42 12.38 3.19
N TYR A 6 -13.54 12.49 3.92
CA TYR A 6 -13.60 12.11 5.33
C TYR A 6 -13.65 10.58 5.55
N LEU A 7 -14.26 9.82 4.64
CA LEU A 7 -14.36 8.36 4.75
C LEU A 7 -12.99 7.68 4.67
N HIS A 8 -12.07 8.24 3.87
CA HIS A 8 -10.71 7.74 3.74
C HIS A 8 -9.85 7.99 4.99
N LYS A 9 -9.97 9.16 5.62
CA LYS A 9 -9.27 9.45 6.88
C LYS A 9 -9.81 8.59 8.04
N ASP A 10 -11.13 8.40 8.10
CA ASP A 10 -11.77 7.52 9.08
C ASP A 10 -11.38 6.05 8.88
N PHE A 11 -11.14 5.63 7.63
CA PHE A 11 -10.65 4.29 7.32
C PHE A 11 -9.26 4.06 7.92
N HIS A 12 -8.34 5.00 7.82
CA HIS A 12 -6.99 4.83 8.39
C HIS A 12 -7.03 4.70 9.92
N VAL A 13 -7.84 5.53 10.60
CA VAL A 13 -8.02 5.44 12.07
C VAL A 13 -8.67 4.11 12.45
N SER A 14 -9.71 3.70 11.74
CA SER A 14 -10.38 2.42 11.99
C SER A 14 -9.44 1.23 11.77
N MET A 15 -8.60 1.31 10.74
CA MET A 15 -7.58 0.30 10.46
C MET A 15 -6.53 0.25 11.57
N ASP A 16 -6.00 1.38 12.03
CA ASP A 16 -5.04 1.42 13.15
C ASP A 16 -5.60 0.74 14.41
N ILE A 17 -6.84 1.06 14.79
CA ILE A 17 -7.53 0.44 15.93
C ILE A 17 -7.68 -1.08 15.73
N ALA A 18 -8.07 -1.52 14.52
CA ALA A 18 -8.20 -2.93 14.21
C ALA A 18 -6.86 -3.67 14.28
N LEU A 19 -5.78 -3.10 13.72
CA LEU A 19 -4.44 -3.69 13.77
C LEU A 19 -3.93 -3.79 15.21
N ALA A 20 -4.11 -2.76 16.02
CA ALA A 20 -3.75 -2.78 17.44
C ALA A 20 -4.54 -3.85 18.23
N TYR A 21 -5.83 -4.04 17.93
CA TYR A 21 -6.65 -5.09 18.54
C TYR A 21 -6.14 -6.49 18.18
N ILE A 22 -5.85 -6.71 16.90
CA ILE A 22 -5.38 -8.00 16.37
C ILE A 22 -4.01 -8.31 16.96
N ASP A 23 -3.09 -7.36 16.96
CA ASP A 23 -1.73 -7.55 17.49
C ASP A 23 -1.76 -7.94 18.98
N ARG A 24 -2.62 -7.31 19.78
CA ARG A 24 -2.77 -7.66 21.20
C ARG A 24 -3.17 -9.12 21.42
N ARG A 25 -3.97 -9.72 20.52
CA ARG A 25 -4.55 -11.07 20.67
C ARG A 25 -3.80 -12.15 19.91
N TYR A 26 -3.37 -11.83 18.71
CA TYR A 26 -2.85 -12.76 17.70
C TYR A 26 -1.45 -12.40 17.23
N LYS A 27 -0.85 -11.35 17.82
CA LYS A 27 0.51 -10.88 17.53
C LYS A 27 0.68 -10.51 16.06
N LYS A 28 1.94 -10.32 15.66
CA LYS A 28 2.35 -9.88 14.33
C LYS A 28 1.85 -10.82 13.22
N GLU A 29 1.73 -12.12 13.51
CA GLU A 29 1.22 -13.13 12.58
C GLU A 29 -0.24 -12.84 12.23
N GLY A 30 -1.08 -12.57 13.23
CA GLY A 30 -2.48 -12.21 13.01
C GLY A 30 -2.64 -10.92 12.20
N VAL A 31 -1.81 -9.90 12.49
CA VAL A 31 -1.79 -8.65 11.72
C VAL A 31 -1.42 -8.90 10.26
N THR A 32 -0.39 -9.72 10.04
CA THR A 32 0.08 -10.08 8.69
C THR A 32 -1.01 -10.80 7.91
N GLU A 33 -1.67 -11.79 8.51
CA GLU A 33 -2.74 -12.53 7.84
C GLU A 33 -3.94 -11.64 7.54
N TYR A 34 -4.33 -10.78 8.47
CA TYR A 34 -5.39 -9.79 8.24
C TYR A 34 -5.08 -8.90 7.03
N LEU A 35 -3.87 -8.30 6.98
CA LEU A 35 -3.48 -7.40 5.90
C LEU A 35 -3.43 -8.12 4.55
N ASN A 36 -2.93 -9.36 4.50
CA ASN A 36 -2.93 -10.15 3.27
C ASN A 36 -4.36 -10.43 2.77
N ARG A 37 -5.27 -10.81 3.67
CA ARG A 37 -6.69 -11.06 3.33
C ARG A 37 -7.40 -9.79 2.90
N PHE A 38 -7.15 -8.69 3.60
CA PHE A 38 -7.66 -7.37 3.23
C PHE A 38 -7.20 -7.02 1.81
N ALA A 39 -5.90 -7.13 1.53
CA ALA A 39 -5.35 -6.80 0.22
C ALA A 39 -5.94 -7.65 -0.92
N ASP A 40 -6.02 -8.97 -0.72
CA ASP A 40 -6.57 -9.92 -1.71
C ASP A 40 -8.06 -9.69 -1.99
N SER A 41 -8.84 -9.33 -0.97
CA SER A 41 -10.29 -9.13 -1.11
C SER A 41 -10.64 -7.74 -1.62
N TYR A 42 -10.12 -6.69 -1.00
CA TYR A 42 -10.45 -5.31 -1.32
C TYR A 42 -9.86 -4.86 -2.66
N HIS A 43 -8.66 -5.34 -3.01
CA HIS A 43 -7.99 -4.99 -4.27
C HIS A 43 -8.10 -6.05 -5.37
N LYS A 44 -9.06 -6.98 -5.27
CA LYS A 44 -9.25 -8.05 -6.25
C LYS A 44 -9.31 -7.55 -7.70
N ASP A 45 -10.05 -6.46 -7.94
CA ASP A 45 -10.18 -5.90 -9.29
C ASP A 45 -8.88 -5.28 -9.79
N LEU A 46 -8.12 -4.63 -8.91
CA LEU A 46 -6.80 -4.09 -9.24
C LEU A 46 -5.81 -5.21 -9.57
N ILE A 47 -5.79 -6.29 -8.77
CA ILE A 47 -4.95 -7.47 -9.00
C ILE A 47 -5.22 -8.06 -10.39
N ASN A 48 -6.49 -8.23 -10.74
CA ASN A 48 -6.89 -8.76 -12.05
C ASN A 48 -6.44 -7.84 -13.20
N LYS A 49 -6.61 -6.52 -13.06
CA LYS A 49 -6.15 -5.55 -14.06
C LYS A 49 -4.64 -5.61 -14.25
N ILE A 50 -3.86 -5.66 -13.16
CA ILE A 50 -2.40 -5.76 -13.24
C ILE A 50 -1.98 -7.05 -13.96
N SER A 51 -2.65 -8.16 -13.67
CA SER A 51 -2.36 -9.46 -14.30
C SER A 51 -2.62 -9.46 -15.81
N GLN A 52 -3.56 -8.65 -16.30
CA GLN A 52 -3.98 -8.61 -17.71
C GLN A 52 -3.25 -7.51 -18.50
N GLU A 53 -3.02 -6.37 -17.88
CA GLU A 53 -2.57 -5.13 -18.55
C GLU A 53 -1.13 -4.76 -18.19
N GLY A 54 -0.49 -5.48 -17.26
CA GLY A 54 0.85 -5.18 -16.76
C GLY A 54 0.83 -4.16 -15.61
N LEU A 55 1.91 -3.39 -15.44
CA LEU A 55 2.09 -2.54 -14.24
C LEU A 55 1.41 -1.16 -14.32
N SER A 56 0.91 -0.75 -15.49
CA SER A 56 0.29 0.58 -15.66
C SER A 56 -0.94 0.81 -14.75
N PRO A 57 -1.85 -0.17 -14.51
CA PRO A 57 -2.92 -0.01 -13.51
C PRO A 57 -2.42 0.24 -12.09
N PHE A 58 -1.30 -0.37 -11.69
CA PHE A 58 -0.73 -0.17 -10.36
C PHE A 58 -0.14 1.23 -10.20
N LYS A 59 0.55 1.73 -11.24
CA LYS A 59 1.02 3.12 -11.28
C LYS A 59 -0.14 4.10 -11.16
N ALA A 60 -1.20 3.92 -11.96
CA ALA A 60 -2.38 4.77 -11.91
C ALA A 60 -3.07 4.73 -10.53
N TYR A 61 -3.12 3.55 -9.90
CA TYR A 61 -3.63 3.39 -8.54
C TYR A 61 -2.83 4.21 -7.52
N LEU A 62 -1.50 4.15 -7.55
CA LEU A 62 -0.64 4.95 -6.67
C LEU A 62 -0.82 6.45 -6.90
N GLU A 63 -0.80 6.89 -8.16
CA GLU A 63 -1.02 8.30 -8.51
C GLU A 63 -2.37 8.82 -8.01
N ASN A 64 -3.43 8.03 -8.14
CA ASN A 64 -4.76 8.39 -7.66
C ASN A 64 -4.84 8.49 -6.13
N ILE A 65 -4.20 7.58 -5.40
CA ILE A 65 -4.15 7.64 -3.92
C ILE A 65 -3.40 8.87 -3.45
N PHE A 66 -2.20 9.11 -3.98
CA PHE A 66 -1.41 10.27 -3.56
C PHE A 66 -2.08 11.59 -3.94
N LYS A 67 -2.85 11.61 -5.03
CA LYS A 67 -3.71 12.75 -5.38
C LYS A 67 -4.86 12.94 -4.40
N ALA A 68 -5.55 11.87 -4.01
CA ALA A 68 -6.67 11.91 -3.07
C ALA A 68 -6.23 12.34 -1.65
N GLU A 69 -5.00 11.96 -1.27
CA GLU A 69 -4.34 12.35 -0.02
C GLU A 69 -3.62 13.71 -0.11
N GLU A 70 -3.84 14.48 -1.19
CA GLU A 70 -3.28 15.81 -1.42
C GLU A 70 -1.74 15.87 -1.29
N CYS A 71 -1.04 14.79 -1.66
CA CYS A 71 0.41 14.64 -1.54
C CYS A 71 1.09 14.13 -2.83
N SER A 72 0.55 14.47 -3.99
CA SER A 72 1.11 14.09 -5.30
C SER A 72 2.59 14.44 -5.48
N ASP A 73 3.07 15.51 -4.83
CA ASP A 73 4.46 15.96 -4.84
C ASP A 73 5.41 15.03 -4.07
N ALA A 74 4.87 14.17 -3.20
CA ALA A 74 5.65 13.19 -2.46
C ALA A 74 5.95 11.91 -3.26
N LEU A 75 5.28 11.70 -4.41
CA LEU A 75 5.38 10.47 -5.20
C LEU A 75 6.23 10.67 -6.45
N SER A 76 7.21 9.78 -6.64
CA SER A 76 7.99 9.67 -7.88
C SER A 76 7.98 8.23 -8.36
N ILE A 77 7.62 8.03 -9.63
CA ILE A 77 7.55 6.71 -10.26
C ILE A 77 8.37 6.73 -11.54
N ILE A 78 9.33 5.80 -11.64
CA ILE A 78 10.05 5.50 -12.87
C ILE A 78 9.51 4.18 -13.40
N GLU A 79 8.94 4.22 -14.60
CA GLU A 79 8.35 3.05 -15.28
C GLU A 79 9.28 2.58 -16.40
N SER A 80 9.39 1.26 -16.52
CA SER A 80 10.01 0.58 -17.65
C SER A 80 9.19 -0.67 -17.95
N LYS A 81 9.43 -1.33 -19.09
CA LYS A 81 8.55 -2.33 -19.69
C LYS A 81 7.87 -3.30 -18.71
N ASP A 82 8.61 -3.86 -17.76
CA ASP A 82 8.10 -4.80 -16.76
C ASP A 82 8.53 -4.42 -15.34
N THR A 83 8.89 -3.15 -15.11
CA THR A 83 9.36 -2.68 -13.80
C THR A 83 8.80 -1.32 -13.42
N LEU A 84 8.51 -1.16 -12.13
CA LEU A 84 8.26 0.15 -11.51
C LEU A 84 9.27 0.35 -10.38
N HIS A 85 9.90 1.52 -10.37
CA HIS A 85 10.68 1.99 -9.23
C HIS A 85 9.96 3.19 -8.63
N VAL A 86 9.49 3.02 -7.40
CA VAL A 86 8.70 4.02 -6.69
C VAL A 86 9.50 4.61 -5.54
N LYS A 87 9.50 5.94 -5.45
CA LYS A 87 10.03 6.71 -4.33
C LYS A 87 8.93 7.57 -3.74
N ILE A 88 8.81 7.52 -2.43
CA ILE A 88 7.89 8.31 -1.63
C ILE A 88 8.75 9.14 -0.68
N SER A 89 8.73 10.46 -0.81
CA SER A 89 9.52 11.36 0.05
C SER A 89 8.88 11.59 1.42
N LYS A 90 7.55 11.43 1.52
CA LYS A 90 6.77 11.53 2.75
C LYS A 90 5.52 10.67 2.66
N GLY A 91 5.32 9.77 3.61
CA GLY A 91 4.22 8.80 3.61
C GLY A 91 3.06 9.25 4.49
N PHE A 92 1.87 9.45 3.93
CA PHE A 92 0.67 9.83 4.68
C PHE A 92 0.23 8.75 5.71
N TYR A 93 0.58 7.49 5.47
CA TYR A 93 0.25 6.34 6.33
C TYR A 93 0.94 6.34 7.70
N VAL A 94 2.12 6.97 7.86
CA VAL A 94 2.85 7.00 9.15
C VAL A 94 2.14 7.85 10.20
N TYR A 95 1.34 8.83 9.77
CA TYR A 95 0.62 9.72 10.68
C TYR A 95 -0.69 9.14 11.20
N THR A 96 -1.18 8.07 10.57
CA THR A 96 -2.50 7.50 10.86
C THR A 96 -2.46 6.05 11.30
N ILE A 97 -1.43 5.28 10.91
CA ILE A 97 -1.25 3.86 11.27
C ILE A 97 0.06 3.69 12.03
N ILE A 98 0.00 3.90 13.33
CA ILE A 98 1.18 4.05 14.19
C ILE A 98 1.76 2.66 14.50
N GLY A 99 3.04 2.48 14.22
CA GLY A 99 3.77 1.22 14.51
C GLY A 99 3.55 0.08 13.52
N TYR A 100 2.60 0.20 12.59
CA TYR A 100 2.33 -0.83 11.56
C TYR A 100 2.52 -0.36 10.13
N SER A 101 2.91 0.90 9.91
CA SER A 101 2.99 1.51 8.57
C SER A 101 3.86 0.75 7.57
N GLN A 102 5.07 0.33 7.97
CA GLN A 102 5.92 -0.50 7.10
C GLN A 102 5.22 -1.81 6.73
N LEU A 103 4.63 -2.48 7.73
CA LEU A 103 3.96 -3.76 7.52
C LEU A 103 2.73 -3.62 6.62
N VAL A 104 1.97 -2.52 6.75
CA VAL A 104 0.85 -2.21 5.85
C VAL A 104 1.36 -2.05 4.42
N LEU A 105 2.42 -1.28 4.20
CA LEU A 105 2.97 -1.09 2.87
C LEU A 105 3.46 -2.43 2.27
N GLU A 106 4.25 -3.19 3.03
CA GLU A 106 4.77 -4.48 2.59
C GLU A 106 3.67 -5.50 2.30
N LYS A 107 2.65 -5.60 3.16
CA LYS A 107 1.61 -6.63 3.04
C LYS A 107 0.51 -6.24 2.09
N VAL A 108 0.11 -4.97 2.06
CA VAL A 108 -0.91 -4.52 1.11
C VAL A 108 -0.34 -4.47 -0.30
N TYR A 109 0.71 -3.68 -0.54
CA TYR A 109 1.28 -3.58 -1.89
C TYR A 109 1.96 -4.87 -2.31
N GLY A 110 2.69 -5.52 -1.41
CA GLY A 110 3.32 -6.81 -1.70
C GLY A 110 2.31 -7.88 -2.09
N THR A 111 1.18 -8.00 -1.38
CA THR A 111 0.15 -8.99 -1.75
C THR A 111 -0.50 -8.68 -3.09
N ILE A 112 -0.85 -7.41 -3.35
CA ILE A 112 -1.43 -7.00 -4.65
C ILE A 112 -0.50 -7.41 -5.80
N ILE A 113 0.77 -7.06 -5.69
CA ILE A 113 1.79 -7.30 -6.71
C ILE A 113 2.09 -8.79 -6.88
N GLN A 114 2.28 -9.53 -5.77
CA GLN A 114 2.56 -10.96 -5.81
C GLN A 114 1.40 -11.76 -6.40
N LYS A 115 0.16 -11.42 -6.02
CA LYS A 115 -1.05 -12.06 -6.57
C LYS A 115 -1.23 -11.75 -8.06
N ALA A 116 -0.74 -10.61 -8.52
CA ALA A 116 -0.76 -10.24 -9.94
C ALA A 116 0.39 -10.87 -10.77
N GLY A 117 1.24 -11.70 -10.17
CA GLY A 117 2.32 -12.39 -10.88
C GLY A 117 3.63 -11.61 -10.98
N TYR A 118 3.82 -10.59 -10.15
CA TYR A 118 5.02 -9.77 -10.08
C TYR A 118 5.71 -9.93 -8.70
N ARG A 119 6.95 -9.49 -8.60
CA ARG A 119 7.73 -9.40 -7.37
C ARG A 119 7.68 -8.00 -6.81
N PHE A 120 7.59 -7.90 -5.49
CA PHE A 120 7.64 -6.66 -4.73
C PHE A 120 8.86 -6.68 -3.82
N GLU A 121 9.66 -5.63 -3.86
CA GLU A 121 10.86 -5.47 -3.03
C GLU A 121 10.86 -4.09 -2.39
N LEU A 122 10.71 -4.04 -1.07
CA LEU A 122 10.88 -2.82 -0.29
C LEU A 122 12.39 -2.60 -0.05
N LEU A 123 12.93 -1.52 -0.62
CA LEU A 123 14.36 -1.20 -0.53
C LEU A 123 14.67 -0.36 0.70
N ASN A 124 13.79 0.57 1.04
CA ASN A 124 13.96 1.44 2.20
C ASN A 124 12.61 1.86 2.78
N PHE A 125 12.57 2.06 4.09
CA PHE A 125 11.43 2.62 4.80
C PHE A 125 11.87 3.40 6.04
N ASP A 126 11.44 4.66 6.14
CA ASP A 126 11.65 5.51 7.30
C ASP A 126 10.38 5.53 8.17
N ASN A 127 10.49 4.99 9.38
CA ASN A 127 9.39 4.91 10.34
C ASN A 127 8.95 6.26 10.93
N GLN A 128 9.75 7.32 10.80
CA GLN A 128 9.42 8.65 11.31
C GLN A 128 8.68 9.49 10.26
N THR A 129 9.12 9.42 9.00
CA THR A 129 8.60 10.26 7.91
C THR A 129 7.65 9.54 6.98
N GLY A 130 7.65 8.20 7.01
CA GLY A 130 6.97 7.37 6.03
C GLY A 130 7.62 7.38 4.65
N ALA A 131 8.79 8.01 4.50
CA ALA A 131 9.54 7.94 3.26
C ALA A 131 9.85 6.47 2.93
N ALA A 132 9.63 6.09 1.69
CA ALA A 132 9.75 4.70 1.26
C ALA A 132 10.30 4.62 -0.16
N GLU A 133 11.01 3.54 -0.44
CA GLU A 133 11.49 3.23 -1.77
C GLU A 133 11.28 1.74 -2.02
N PHE A 134 10.62 1.41 -3.13
CA PHE A 134 10.35 0.02 -3.49
C PHE A 134 10.41 -0.20 -5.00
N LYS A 135 10.63 -1.46 -5.37
CA LYS A 135 10.63 -1.93 -6.75
C LYS A 135 9.55 -2.98 -6.94
N VAL A 136 8.96 -2.93 -8.13
CA VAL A 136 8.12 -3.97 -8.69
C VAL A 136 8.74 -4.45 -9.97
N TYR A 137 8.85 -5.76 -10.16
CA TYR A 137 9.47 -6.38 -11.33
C TYR A 137 8.92 -7.79 -11.55
N ARG A 138 9.16 -8.38 -12.71
CA ARG A 138 8.73 -9.75 -13.02
C ARG A 138 9.67 -10.80 -12.40
#